data_AF-A0A6G6WRG5-F1
#
_entry.id   AF-A0A6G6WRG5-F1
#
_cell.length_a   1.000
_cell.length_b   1.000
_cell.length_c   1.000
_cell.angle_alpha   90.00
_cell.angle_beta   90.00
_cell.angle_gamma   90.00
#
_symmetry.space_group_name_H-M   'P 1'
#
loop_
_entity.id
_entity.type
_entity.pdbx_description
1 polymer ?
#
loop_
_entity_poly.entity_id
_entity_poly.type
_entity_poly.pdbx_seq_one_letter_code
_entity_poly.pdbx_strand_id
1 'polypeptide(L)'
;MVGRWCRFWPEILLQETITVDSAETARTLYVKQTTAMARMLPKALELALSGDPPRIAQEHEHATYCARRSAEDGLINWLDPADAVLRLIRAVGDPYPGAFTTWNGRRLIIDIASYFPDSHRFIGLPGQVQSHTTDGFVVLCGDGGCVHVTAWRLENGSDKPRRHSKLGTPF
;
A
#
# COMPACT_ATOMS: atom_id res chain seq x y z
N MET A 1 -36.70 -35.83 -8.91
CA MET A 1 -35.64 -34.86 -9.23
C MET A 1 -35.84 -33.65 -8.31
N VAL A 2 -35.03 -33.52 -7.26
CA VAL A 2 -35.06 -32.34 -6.37
C VAL A 2 -33.67 -31.75 -6.42
N GLY A 3 -33.50 -30.71 -7.23
CA GLY A 3 -32.23 -30.00 -7.38
C GLY A 3 -31.90 -29.30 -6.07
N ARG A 4 -30.82 -29.76 -5.41
CA ARG A 4 -30.12 -28.97 -4.38
C ARG A 4 -29.45 -27.82 -5.09
N TRP A 5 -30.15 -26.70 -5.18
CA TRP A 5 -29.52 -25.42 -5.47
C TRP A 5 -28.55 -25.09 -4.33
N CYS A 6 -27.32 -24.73 -4.73
CA CYS A 6 -26.14 -24.42 -3.93
C CYS A 6 -26.38 -24.17 -2.43
N ARG A 7 -25.85 -25.08 -1.59
CA ARG A 7 -25.35 -24.66 -0.28
C ARG A 7 -24.24 -23.64 -0.56
N PHE A 8 -24.42 -22.42 -0.09
CA PHE A 8 -23.43 -21.34 -0.11
C PHE A 8 -22.05 -21.94 0.20
N TRP A 9 -21.06 -21.69 -0.65
CA TRP A 9 -19.73 -22.31 -0.61
C TRP A 9 -18.79 -21.51 0.31
N PRO A 10 -18.49 -21.96 1.54
CA PRO A 10 -17.37 -21.45 2.34
C PRO A 10 -16.04 -22.13 1.97
N GLU A 11 -16.03 -23.06 1.01
CA GLU A 11 -14.88 -23.89 0.66
C GLU A 11 -14.14 -23.33 -0.56
N ILE A 12 -12.81 -23.47 -0.58
CA ILE A 12 -11.94 -23.06 -1.68
C ILE A 12 -11.97 -24.14 -2.76
N LEU A 13 -12.21 -23.72 -4.01
CA LEU A 13 -12.17 -24.60 -5.18
C LEU A 13 -10.75 -24.72 -5.76
N LEU A 14 -10.05 -23.59 -5.85
CA LEU A 14 -8.72 -23.48 -6.45
C LEU A 14 -8.00 -22.25 -5.87
N GLN A 15 -6.70 -22.37 -5.61
CA GLN A 15 -5.86 -21.29 -5.09
C GLN A 15 -4.50 -21.30 -5.78
N GLU A 16 -3.89 -20.12 -5.93
CA GLU A 16 -2.53 -19.94 -6.40
C GLU A 16 -1.85 -18.86 -5.53
N THR A 17 -0.57 -19.06 -5.22
CA THR A 17 0.23 -18.10 -4.46
C THR A 17 0.98 -17.17 -5.40
N ILE A 18 1.02 -15.88 -5.06
CA ILE A 18 1.77 -14.86 -5.80
C ILE A 18 2.80 -14.23 -4.87
N THR A 19 4.05 -14.18 -5.31
CA THR A 19 5.12 -13.51 -4.56
C THR A 19 4.97 -11.99 -4.64
N VAL A 20 4.92 -11.34 -3.48
CA VAL A 20 4.94 -9.88 -3.31
C VAL A 20 6.38 -9.43 -3.07
N ASP A 21 6.94 -8.65 -3.99
CA ASP A 21 8.31 -8.13 -3.83
C ASP A 21 8.37 -6.98 -2.81
N SER A 22 9.54 -6.75 -2.24
CA SER A 22 9.82 -5.59 -1.38
C SER A 22 9.47 -4.23 -2.01
N ALA A 23 9.65 -4.10 -3.33
CA ALA A 23 9.35 -2.91 -4.11
C ALA A 23 7.94 -2.93 -4.74
N GLU A 24 7.13 -3.95 -4.46
CA GLU A 24 5.81 -4.12 -5.04
C GLU A 24 4.89 -2.94 -4.69
N THR A 25 4.20 -2.43 -5.71
CA THR A 25 3.18 -1.38 -5.57
C THR A 25 1.78 -1.97 -5.71
N ALA A 26 0.76 -1.21 -5.31
CA ALA A 26 -0.63 -1.57 -5.60
C ALA A 26 -0.86 -1.91 -7.08
N ARG A 27 -0.36 -1.08 -8.00
CA ARG A 27 -0.47 -1.29 -9.45
C ARG A 27 0.17 -2.60 -9.90
N THR A 28 1.43 -2.82 -9.54
CA THR A 28 2.18 -3.99 -10.02
C THR A 28 1.62 -5.29 -9.43
N LEU A 29 1.18 -5.26 -8.16
CA LEU A 29 0.51 -6.40 -7.53
C LEU A 29 -0.84 -6.69 -8.20
N TYR A 30 -1.60 -5.66 -8.54
CA TYR A 30 -2.88 -5.81 -9.26
C TYR A 30 -2.69 -6.48 -10.62
N VAL A 31 -1.63 -6.14 -11.34
CA VAL A 31 -1.28 -6.81 -12.61
C VAL A 31 -0.97 -8.29 -12.36
N LYS A 32 -0.09 -8.61 -11.39
CA LYS A 32 0.23 -10.01 -11.05
C LYS A 32 -1.03 -10.81 -10.69
N GLN A 33 -1.90 -10.23 -9.84
CA GLN A 33 -3.15 -10.84 -9.41
C GLN A 33 -4.09 -11.11 -10.59
N THR A 34 -4.33 -10.11 -11.43
CA THR A 34 -5.24 -10.26 -12.58
C THR A 34 -4.71 -11.25 -13.62
N THR A 35 -3.38 -11.30 -13.85
CA THR A 35 -2.76 -12.33 -14.69
C THR A 35 -2.93 -13.74 -14.12
N ALA A 36 -2.74 -13.93 -12.82
CA ALA A 36 -2.97 -15.22 -12.17
C ALA A 36 -4.46 -15.63 -12.27
N MET A 37 -5.38 -14.72 -11.97
CA MET A 37 -6.83 -14.96 -12.09
C MET A 37 -7.22 -15.36 -13.52
N ALA A 38 -6.70 -14.67 -14.54
CA ALA A 38 -6.97 -15.00 -15.95
C ALA A 38 -6.49 -16.42 -16.31
N ARG A 39 -5.37 -16.87 -15.76
CA ARG A 39 -4.85 -18.24 -15.93
C ARG A 39 -5.66 -19.28 -15.16
N MET A 40 -6.16 -18.93 -13.97
CA MET A 40 -6.88 -19.85 -13.09
C MET A 40 -8.35 -20.03 -13.49
N LEU A 41 -8.99 -18.99 -14.03
CA LEU A 41 -10.43 -18.98 -14.27
C LEU A 41 -10.92 -20.12 -15.18
N PRO A 42 -10.27 -20.44 -16.32
CA PRO A 42 -10.69 -21.59 -17.14
C PRO A 42 -10.62 -22.91 -16.38
N LYS A 43 -9.55 -23.13 -15.61
CA LYS A 43 -9.37 -24.36 -14.80
C LYS A 43 -10.41 -24.44 -13.68
N ALA A 44 -10.70 -23.33 -13.03
CA ALA A 44 -11.74 -23.24 -12.01
C ALA A 44 -13.12 -23.57 -12.61
N LEU A 45 -13.41 -23.11 -13.83
CA LEU A 45 -14.66 -23.42 -14.52
C LEU A 45 -14.76 -24.92 -14.86
N GLU A 46 -13.70 -25.52 -15.39
CA GLU A 46 -13.64 -26.96 -15.67
C GLU A 46 -13.87 -27.79 -14.38
N LEU A 47 -13.20 -27.42 -13.28
CA LEU A 47 -13.38 -28.09 -11.98
C LEU A 47 -14.81 -27.92 -11.46
N ALA A 48 -15.39 -26.72 -11.56
CA ALA A 48 -16.75 -26.45 -11.11
C ALA A 48 -17.82 -27.23 -11.90
N LEU A 49 -17.56 -27.51 -13.18
CA LEU A 49 -18.44 -28.30 -14.05
C LEU A 49 -18.19 -29.81 -13.94
N SER A 50 -17.13 -30.22 -13.24
CA SER A 50 -16.92 -31.64 -12.95
C SER A 50 -18.07 -32.18 -12.08
N GLY A 51 -18.36 -33.47 -12.20
CA GLY A 51 -19.37 -34.10 -11.36
C GLY A 51 -19.03 -34.13 -9.86
N ASP A 52 -17.76 -33.87 -9.52
CA ASP A 52 -17.22 -33.90 -8.15
C ASP A 52 -16.15 -32.81 -7.94
N PRO A 53 -16.56 -31.53 -7.83
CA PRO A 53 -15.63 -30.41 -7.66
C PRO A 53 -14.91 -30.47 -6.29
N PRO A 54 -13.60 -30.15 -6.23
CA PRO A 54 -12.87 -30.04 -4.97
C PRO A 54 -13.52 -29.06 -3.98
N ARG A 55 -13.43 -29.40 -2.70
CA ARG A 55 -13.99 -28.65 -1.57
C ARG A 55 -12.95 -28.54 -0.45
N ILE A 56 -12.09 -27.53 -0.53
CA ILE A 56 -11.02 -27.32 0.45
C ILE A 56 -11.55 -26.42 1.56
N ALA A 57 -11.59 -26.91 2.80
CA ALA A 57 -12.03 -26.11 3.94
C ALA A 57 -11.05 -24.95 4.20
N GLN A 58 -11.58 -23.77 4.55
CA GLN A 58 -10.75 -22.65 4.98
C GLN A 58 -10.26 -22.85 6.41
N GLU A 59 -9.01 -22.50 6.66
CA GLU A 59 -8.42 -22.47 8.01
C GLU A 59 -8.87 -21.19 8.74
N HIS A 60 -9.97 -21.28 9.49
CA HIS A 60 -10.59 -20.11 10.12
C HIS A 60 -9.68 -19.37 11.12
N GLU A 61 -8.71 -20.05 11.71
CA GLU A 61 -7.72 -19.42 12.61
C GLU A 61 -6.77 -18.45 11.88
N HIS A 62 -6.63 -18.60 10.56
CA HIS A 62 -5.84 -17.71 9.71
C HIS A 62 -6.68 -16.70 8.93
N ALA A 63 -8.01 -16.72 9.11
CA ALA A 63 -8.91 -15.81 8.41
C ALA A 63 -8.72 -14.36 8.88
N THR A 64 -8.62 -13.45 7.93
CA THR A 64 -8.53 -12.00 8.18
C THR A 64 -9.57 -11.26 7.35
N TYR A 65 -9.92 -10.04 7.78
CA TYR A 65 -10.91 -9.20 7.12
C TYR A 65 -10.25 -8.02 6.42
N CYS A 66 -10.47 -7.90 5.11
CA CYS A 66 -10.07 -6.72 4.33
C CYS A 66 -11.22 -5.72 4.28
N ALA A 67 -11.16 -4.68 5.13
CA ALA A 67 -12.14 -3.61 5.10
C ALA A 67 -12.03 -2.78 3.80
N ARG A 68 -13.14 -2.16 3.40
CA ARG A 68 -13.16 -1.24 2.26
C ARG A 68 -12.27 -0.04 2.59
N ARG A 69 -11.29 0.24 1.73
CA ARG A 69 -10.44 1.41 1.87
C ARG A 69 -11.20 2.72 1.66
N SER A 70 -10.79 3.75 2.39
CA SER A 70 -11.18 5.14 2.16
C SER A 70 -9.96 6.00 1.76
N ALA A 71 -10.20 7.25 1.36
CA ALA A 71 -9.11 8.15 1.01
C ALA A 71 -8.27 8.54 2.24
N GLU A 72 -8.87 8.49 3.43
CA GLU A 72 -8.25 8.80 4.72
C GLU A 72 -7.24 7.74 5.15
N ASP A 73 -7.38 6.49 4.70
CA ASP A 73 -6.40 5.43 4.94
C ASP A 73 -5.01 5.75 4.36
N GLY A 74 -4.94 6.71 3.42
CA GLY A 74 -3.67 7.19 2.87
C GLY A 74 -2.93 8.19 3.77
N LEU A 75 -3.49 8.59 4.92
CA LEU A 75 -2.84 9.58 5.79
C LEU A 75 -1.54 9.00 6.37
N ILE A 76 -0.42 9.66 6.09
CA ILE A 76 0.89 9.28 6.61
C ILE A 76 0.99 9.70 8.07
N ASN A 77 1.11 8.71 8.96
CA ASN A 77 1.55 8.93 10.32
C ASN A 77 3.08 8.93 10.39
N TRP A 78 3.69 10.11 10.50
CA TRP A 78 5.14 10.23 10.57
C TRP A 78 5.77 9.64 11.84
N LEU A 79 4.97 9.33 12.87
CA LEU A 79 5.44 8.60 14.05
C LEU A 79 5.65 7.11 13.78
N ASP A 80 5.18 6.60 12.64
CA ASP A 80 5.45 5.23 12.26
C ASP A 80 6.92 5.05 11.82
N PRO A 81 7.44 3.82 11.88
CA PRO A 81 8.74 3.47 11.30
C PRO A 81 8.85 3.78 9.80
N ALA A 82 10.06 4.04 9.31
CA ALA A 82 10.27 4.40 7.90
C ALA A 82 9.79 3.31 6.93
N ASP A 83 9.94 2.02 7.28
CA ASP A 83 9.46 0.90 6.46
C ASP A 83 7.92 0.89 6.36
N ALA A 84 7.22 1.24 7.43
CA ALA A 84 5.77 1.33 7.47
C ALA A 84 5.26 2.48 6.60
N VAL A 85 5.91 3.64 6.67
CA VAL A 85 5.61 4.79 5.80
C VAL A 85 5.81 4.43 4.33
N LEU A 86 6.94 3.80 3.99
CA LEU A 86 7.24 3.39 2.62
C LEU A 86 6.25 2.34 2.09
N ARG A 87 5.87 1.37 2.94
CA ARG A 87 4.85 0.36 2.61
C ARG A 87 3.49 0.98 2.38
N LEU A 88 3.09 1.99 3.18
CA LEU A 88 1.85 2.74 2.97
C LEU A 88 1.86 3.43 1.61
N ILE A 89 2.93 4.17 1.29
CA ILE A 89 3.09 4.88 0.00
C ILE A 89 2.89 3.92 -1.18
N ARG A 90 3.52 2.75 -1.15
CA ARG A 90 3.35 1.73 -2.21
C ARG A 90 1.96 1.10 -2.23
N ALA A 91 1.37 0.84 -1.06
CA ALA A 91 0.11 0.14 -0.92
C ALA A 91 -1.10 0.97 -1.33
N VAL A 92 -1.05 2.29 -1.15
CA VAL A 92 -2.16 3.22 -1.46
C VAL A 92 -1.85 4.16 -2.63
N GLY A 93 -0.81 3.89 -3.40
CA GLY A 93 -0.56 4.53 -4.70
C GLY A 93 -1.56 4.09 -5.78
N ASP A 94 -1.32 4.47 -7.03
CA ASP A 94 -2.19 4.14 -8.19
C ASP A 94 -2.63 2.66 -8.20
N PRO A 95 -3.94 2.35 -8.36
CA PRO A 95 -5.08 3.21 -8.71
C PRO A 95 -5.75 3.97 -7.55
N TYR A 96 -5.23 3.90 -6.34
CA TYR A 96 -5.81 4.57 -5.18
C TYR A 96 -5.40 6.06 -5.12
N PRO A 97 -6.05 6.88 -4.25
CA PRO A 97 -5.78 8.32 -4.17
C PRO A 97 -4.34 8.73 -3.83
N GLY A 98 -3.50 7.84 -3.30
CA GLY A 98 -2.13 8.12 -2.86
C GLY A 98 -1.98 8.31 -1.36
N ALA A 99 -0.77 8.06 -0.86
CA ALA A 99 -0.41 8.40 0.51
C ALA A 99 -0.19 9.91 0.63
N PHE A 100 -0.67 10.53 1.70
CA PHE A 100 -0.66 11.98 1.82
C PHE A 100 -0.34 12.44 3.24
N THR A 101 0.14 13.67 3.33
CA THR A 101 0.39 14.41 4.56
C THR A 101 -0.08 15.85 4.36
N THR A 102 -0.04 16.66 5.41
CA THR A 102 -0.25 18.11 5.32
C THR A 102 1.09 18.86 5.33
N TRP A 103 1.14 19.98 4.62
CA TRP A 103 2.21 20.96 4.70
C TRP A 103 1.64 22.37 4.50
N ASN A 104 1.83 23.26 5.48
CA ASN A 104 1.28 24.62 5.47
C ASN A 104 -0.23 24.65 5.18
N GLY A 105 -1.01 23.76 5.81
CA GLY A 105 -2.45 23.67 5.59
C GLY A 105 -2.86 23.24 4.18
N ARG A 106 -1.97 22.59 3.42
CA ARG A 106 -2.26 22.05 2.08
C ARG A 106 -2.00 20.56 2.05
N ARG A 107 -2.79 19.83 1.27
CA ARG A 107 -2.57 18.39 1.06
C ARG A 107 -1.35 18.17 0.18
N LEU A 108 -0.41 17.36 0.66
CA LEU A 108 0.79 16.91 -0.05
C LEU A 108 0.70 15.40 -0.23
N ILE A 109 0.52 14.94 -1.46
CA ILE A 109 0.52 13.52 -1.82
C ILE A 109 1.95 13.10 -2.14
N ILE A 110 2.39 11.99 -1.57
CA ILE A 110 3.71 11.39 -1.81
C ILE A 110 3.51 10.20 -2.74
N ASP A 111 4.03 10.30 -3.96
CA ASP A 111 3.84 9.28 -5.00
C ASP A 111 5.01 8.28 -5.02
N ILE A 112 6.25 8.75 -4.84
CA ILE A 112 7.46 7.91 -4.83
C ILE A 112 8.38 8.31 -3.68
N ALA A 113 8.75 7.31 -2.88
CA ALA A 113 9.76 7.44 -1.84
C ALA A 113 10.57 6.15 -1.67
N SER A 114 11.77 6.29 -1.13
CA SER A 114 12.70 5.20 -0.83
C SER A 114 13.35 5.39 0.55
N TYR A 115 14.07 4.38 1.03
CA TYR A 115 14.84 4.50 2.27
C TYR A 115 16.03 5.44 2.07
N PHE A 116 16.30 6.32 3.04
CA PHE A 116 17.49 7.15 3.05
C PHE A 116 18.57 6.56 3.96
N PRO A 117 19.72 6.08 3.42
CA PRO A 117 20.71 5.29 4.16
C PRO A 117 21.39 6.05 5.31
N ASP A 118 21.60 7.36 5.15
CA ASP A 118 22.34 8.17 6.12
C ASP A 118 21.44 8.81 7.18
N SER A 119 20.40 8.10 7.61
CA SER A 119 19.40 8.59 8.59
C SER A 119 20.05 8.98 9.92
N HIS A 120 21.10 8.26 10.34
CA HIS A 120 21.88 8.50 11.55
C HIS A 120 22.51 9.90 11.65
N ARG A 121 22.62 10.63 10.54
CA ARG A 121 23.17 12.00 10.50
C ARG A 121 22.18 13.06 10.95
N PHE A 122 20.92 12.68 11.18
CA PHE A 122 19.85 13.61 11.46
C PHE A 122 19.32 13.43 12.88
N ILE A 123 19.20 14.55 13.59
CA ILE A 123 18.48 14.65 14.86
C ILE A 123 17.35 15.65 14.62
N GLY A 124 16.12 15.25 14.87
CA GLY A 124 14.95 16.09 14.63
C GLY A 124 13.66 15.44 15.07
N LEU A 125 12.55 15.98 14.60
CA LEU A 125 11.22 15.48 14.94
C LEU A 125 10.66 14.61 13.80
N PRO A 126 9.89 13.56 14.11
CA PRO A 126 9.14 12.84 13.09
C PRO A 126 8.27 13.78 12.26
N GLY A 127 8.31 13.60 10.94
CA GLY A 127 7.66 14.47 9.96
C GLY A 127 8.48 15.72 9.58
N GLN A 128 9.64 15.94 10.20
CA GLN A 128 10.50 17.07 9.84
C GLN A 128 11.29 16.77 8.56
N VAL A 129 11.33 17.75 7.65
CA VAL A 129 12.17 17.72 6.45
C VAL A 129 13.63 17.99 6.83
N GLN A 130 14.48 16.96 6.79
CA GLN A 130 15.85 17.06 7.28
C GLN A 130 16.82 17.63 6.26
N SER A 131 16.64 17.29 4.99
CA SER A 131 17.52 17.76 3.92
C SER A 131 16.79 17.83 2.58
N HIS A 132 17.43 18.51 1.63
CA HIS A 132 17.06 18.43 0.22
C HIS A 132 18.14 17.64 -0.50
N THR A 133 17.71 16.80 -1.43
CA THR A 133 18.58 16.17 -2.42
C THR A 133 18.43 16.90 -3.75
N THR A 134 19.19 16.46 -4.76
CA THR A 134 19.09 16.98 -6.13
C THR A 134 17.69 16.81 -6.72
N ASP A 135 17.02 15.71 -6.38
CA ASP A 135 15.75 15.25 -6.95
C ASP A 135 14.57 15.27 -5.96
N GLY A 136 14.78 15.74 -4.72
CA GLY A 136 13.78 15.55 -3.68
C GLY A 136 14.11 16.13 -2.32
N PHE A 137 13.53 15.51 -1.29
CA PHE A 137 13.72 15.87 0.10
C PHE A 137 13.62 14.65 1.03
N VAL A 138 14.25 14.76 2.19
CA VAL A 138 14.33 13.67 3.18
C VAL A 138 13.47 14.02 4.39
N VAL A 139 12.65 13.07 4.85
CA VAL A 139 11.77 13.24 6.01
C VAL A 139 12.11 12.21 7.08
N LEU A 140 12.24 12.66 8.32
CA LEU A 140 12.48 11.79 9.49
C LEU A 140 11.19 11.08 9.92
N CYS A 141 11.30 9.79 10.25
CA CYS A 141 10.21 8.94 10.75
C CYS A 141 10.37 8.67 12.26
N GLY A 142 9.38 7.99 12.87
CA GLY A 142 9.32 7.82 14.33
C GLY A 142 10.39 6.89 14.92
N ASP A 143 10.97 6.02 14.10
CA ASP A 143 12.07 5.12 14.45
C ASP A 143 13.46 5.74 14.27
N GLY A 144 13.54 7.01 13.87
CA GLY A 144 14.79 7.68 13.49
C GLY A 144 15.26 7.34 12.07
N GLY A 145 14.56 6.42 11.38
CA GLY A 145 14.73 6.17 9.96
C GLY A 145 14.30 7.38 9.13
N CYS A 146 14.77 7.46 7.90
CA CYS A 146 14.43 8.54 6.98
C CYS A 146 13.90 8.00 5.67
N VAL A 147 12.89 8.66 5.13
CA VAL A 147 12.40 8.42 3.77
C VAL A 147 12.86 9.54 2.84
N HIS A 148 13.34 9.18 1.66
CA HIS A 148 13.71 10.09 0.59
C HIS A 148 12.55 10.15 -0.41
N VAL A 149 11.91 11.31 -0.50
CA VAL A 149 10.77 11.56 -1.39
C VAL A 149 11.29 12.16 -2.70
N THR A 150 10.98 11.51 -3.82
CA THR A 150 11.44 11.92 -5.17
C THR A 150 10.29 12.29 -6.11
N ALA A 151 9.05 11.90 -5.80
CA ALA A 151 7.86 12.37 -6.51
C ALA A 151 6.73 12.69 -5.55
N TRP A 152 6.14 13.89 -5.70
CA TRP A 152 5.04 14.37 -4.88
C TRP A 152 4.13 15.31 -5.68
N ARG A 153 2.91 15.48 -5.20
CA ARG A 153 1.94 16.46 -5.72
C ARG A 153 1.41 17.30 -4.57
N LEU A 154 1.51 18.60 -4.72
CA LEU A 154 0.98 19.56 -3.75
C LEU A 154 -0.33 20.14 -4.27
N GLU A 155 -1.33 20.18 -3.43
CA GLU A 155 -2.60 20.83 -3.75
C GLU A 155 -2.38 22.30 -4.13
N ASN A 156 -2.79 22.68 -5.35
CA ASN A 156 -2.66 24.03 -5.91
C ASN A 156 -1.21 24.55 -6.03
N GLY A 157 -0.22 23.68 -6.30
CA GLY A 157 1.15 24.13 -6.54
C GLY A 157 2.16 23.00 -6.81
N SER A 158 3.42 23.38 -6.90
CA SER A 158 4.54 22.47 -7.18
C SER A 158 5.71 22.68 -6.22
N ASP A 159 5.49 23.45 -5.15
CA ASP A 159 6.53 23.80 -4.20
C ASP A 159 7.08 22.55 -3.49
N LYS A 160 8.39 22.59 -3.23
CA LYS A 160 9.06 21.61 -2.39
C LYS A 160 8.98 22.03 -0.92
N PRO A 161 8.63 21.12 0.02
CA PRO A 161 8.68 21.41 1.44
C PRO A 161 10.03 21.98 1.88
N ARG A 162 10.01 23.07 2.65
CA ARG A 162 11.23 23.74 3.10
C ARG A 162 11.99 22.86 4.09
N ARG A 163 13.32 22.94 4.10
CA ARG A 163 14.14 22.29 5.13
C ARG A 163 13.69 22.76 6.52
N HIS A 164 13.67 21.83 7.46
CA HIS A 164 13.17 21.96 8.83
C HIS A 164 11.68 22.23 9.00
N SER A 165 10.90 22.32 7.92
CA SER A 165 9.44 22.33 8.02
C SER A 165 8.91 20.99 8.53
N LYS A 166 7.79 21.02 9.24
CA LYS A 166 7.14 19.84 9.82
C LYS A 166 5.89 19.47 9.02
N LEU A 167 5.92 18.29 8.42
CA LEU A 167 4.80 17.66 7.74
C LEU A 167 3.84 17.03 8.77
N GLY A 168 2.56 16.90 8.40
CA GLY A 168 1.54 16.30 9.26
C GLY A 168 1.04 17.23 10.35
N THR A 169 1.32 18.53 10.24
CA THR A 169 0.73 19.54 11.11
C THR A 169 -0.75 19.71 10.74
N PRO A 170 -1.69 19.53 11.70
CA PRO A 170 -3.11 19.70 11.42
C PRO A 170 -3.43 21.14 11.01
N PHE A 171 -4.58 21.31 10.34
CA PHE A 171 -5.15 22.59 9.94
C PHE A 171 -5.48 23.47 11.16
#